data_AF-A0A2D9C9Q9-F1
#
_entry.id   AF-A0A2D9C9Q9-F1
#
_cell.length_a   1.000
_cell.length_b   1.000
_cell.length_c   1.000
_cell.angle_alpha   90.00
_cell.angle_beta   90.00
_cell.angle_gamma   90.00
#
_symmetry.space_group_name_H-M   'P 1'
#
loop_
_entity.id
_entity.type
_entity.pdbx_description
1 polymer ?
#
loop_
_entity_poly.entity_id
_entity_poly.type
_entity_poly.pdbx_seq_one_letter_code
_entity_poly.pdbx_strand_id
1 'polypeptide(L)'
;MDNLEPPKKQTRTRRKTNYKNASQKKTSAFAPRTESQRKLWDFMKASCQVLVLGPAGTGKTYVTATYASDLYITKQIDKIVITRPHVSVGRDIGFLPGTLEEKTYPWALPVLDVLVRHMGRGSVDTGIKNGNIEMAPLALMRGRSFDNSFIIVDETQNITT
;
A
#
# COMPACT_ATOMS: atom_id res chain seq x y z
N MET A 1 34.93 -22.27 -2.30
CA MET A 1 33.54 -21.87 -2.55
C MET A 1 33.04 -21.24 -1.26
N ASP A 2 33.13 -19.92 -1.16
CA ASP A 2 32.81 -19.20 0.07
C ASP A 2 31.30 -19.19 0.32
N ASN A 3 30.89 -19.91 1.36
CA ASN A 3 29.56 -19.80 1.96
C ASN A 3 29.48 -18.52 2.80
N LEU A 4 29.45 -17.36 2.13
CA LEU A 4 29.14 -16.10 2.80
C LEU A 4 27.62 -16.02 3.00
N GLU A 5 27.18 -16.27 4.24
CA GLU A 5 25.81 -15.96 4.65
C GLU A 5 25.49 -14.49 4.30
N PRO A 6 24.31 -14.20 3.72
CA PRO A 6 23.93 -12.84 3.42
C PRO A 6 23.89 -12.00 4.70
N PRO A 7 24.36 -10.75 4.66
CA PRO A 7 24.43 -9.90 5.84
C PRO A 7 23.03 -9.72 6.43
N LYS A 8 22.87 -10.03 7.73
CA LYS A 8 21.61 -9.79 8.45
C LYS A 8 21.25 -8.31 8.37
N LYS A 9 20.13 -7.98 7.71
CA LYS A 9 19.60 -6.61 7.66
C LYS A 9 19.50 -6.05 9.09
N GLN A 10 20.22 -4.97 9.36
CA GLN A 10 20.15 -4.27 10.65
C GLN A 10 18.71 -3.85 10.89
N THR A 11 18.06 -4.49 11.86
CA THR A 11 16.70 -4.13 12.26
C THR A 11 16.81 -2.85 13.07
N ARG A 12 16.46 -1.71 12.49
CA ARG A 12 16.40 -0.42 13.23
C ARG A 12 15.59 -0.65 14.51
N THR A 13 16.18 -0.34 15.66
CA THR A 13 15.51 -0.45 16.97
C THR A 13 14.29 0.47 16.97
N ARG A 14 13.10 -0.14 16.88
CA ARG A 14 11.82 0.60 16.84
C ARG A 14 11.71 1.47 18.09
N ARG A 15 11.61 2.78 17.91
CA ARG A 15 11.41 3.75 19.00
C ARG A 15 10.11 3.39 19.74
N LYS A 16 10.23 2.90 20.99
CA LYS A 16 9.08 2.66 21.87
C LYS A 16 8.42 4.00 22.17
N THR A 17 7.16 4.16 21.78
CA THR A 17 6.37 5.34 22.13
C THR A 17 5.68 5.11 23.47
N ASN A 18 6.00 5.92 24.48
CA ASN A 18 5.51 5.78 25.86
C ASN A 18 4.22 6.56 26.18
N TYR A 19 3.44 6.98 25.18
CA TYR A 19 2.19 7.72 25.43
C TYR A 19 1.05 6.79 25.89
N LYS A 20 0.16 7.27 26.77
CA LYS A 20 -1.04 6.52 27.21
C LYS A 20 -1.84 6.06 25.98
N ASN A 21 -2.17 4.77 25.90
CA ASN A 21 -2.82 4.08 24.76
C ASN A 21 -1.93 3.75 23.54
N ALA A 22 -0.62 3.98 23.59
CA ALA A 22 0.29 3.58 22.49
C ALA A 22 0.28 2.05 22.20
N SER A 23 -0.11 1.24 23.18
CA SER A 23 -0.25 -0.22 23.09
C SER A 23 -1.59 -0.71 22.55
N GLN A 24 -2.60 0.16 22.38
CA GLN A 24 -3.97 -0.23 21.99
C GLN A 24 -4.38 0.35 20.63
N LYS A 25 -3.48 0.32 19.64
CA LYS A 25 -3.94 0.56 18.27
C LYS A 25 -4.74 -0.66 17.79
N LYS A 26 -6.07 -0.54 17.84
CA LYS A 26 -6.98 -1.57 17.32
C LYS A 26 -6.78 -1.71 15.81
N THR A 27 -6.59 -2.94 15.35
CA THR A 27 -6.67 -3.30 13.94
C THR A 27 -8.12 -3.19 13.46
N SER A 28 -8.29 -3.16 12.13
CA SER A 28 -9.55 -3.04 11.40
C SER A 28 -10.63 -4.07 11.74
N ALA A 29 -10.30 -5.11 12.53
CA ALA A 29 -11.14 -6.26 12.81
C ALA A 29 -11.77 -6.84 11.54
N PHE A 30 -11.01 -6.87 10.44
CA PHE A 30 -11.47 -7.32 9.15
C PHE A 30 -12.14 -8.69 9.22
N ALA A 31 -13.42 -8.73 8.86
CA ALA A 31 -14.21 -9.96 8.75
C ALA A 31 -14.48 -10.23 7.26
N PRO A 32 -13.81 -11.23 6.65
CA PRO A 32 -14.06 -11.57 5.25
C PRO A 32 -15.50 -12.04 5.05
N ARG A 33 -16.17 -11.52 4.02
CA ARG A 33 -17.54 -11.90 3.67
C ARG A 33 -17.62 -13.10 2.75
N THR A 34 -16.53 -13.43 2.09
CA THR A 34 -16.43 -14.56 1.15
C THR A 34 -15.15 -15.34 1.39
N GLU A 35 -15.14 -16.59 0.95
CA GLU A 35 -13.97 -17.46 1.05
C GLU A 35 -12.77 -16.90 0.25
N SER A 36 -13.00 -16.28 -0.90
CA SER A 36 -11.93 -15.64 -1.68
C SER A 36 -11.30 -14.46 -0.94
N GLN A 37 -12.08 -13.69 -0.18
CA GLN A 37 -11.55 -12.61 0.66
C GLN A 37 -10.71 -13.14 1.82
N ARG A 38 -11.16 -14.25 2.43
CA ARG A 38 -10.39 -14.97 3.47
C ARG A 38 -9.06 -15.45 2.91
N LYS A 39 -9.08 -16.13 1.76
CA LYS A 39 -7.87 -16.61 1.08
C LYS A 39 -6.90 -15.47 0.76
N LEU A 40 -7.39 -14.35 0.20
CA LEU A 40 -6.56 -13.18 -0.06
C LEU A 40 -5.88 -12.66 1.21
N TRP A 41 -6.63 -12.55 2.31
CA TRP A 41 -6.07 -12.14 3.60
C TRP A 41 -4.98 -13.08 4.10
N ASP A 42 -5.23 -14.38 4.04
CA ASP A 42 -4.29 -15.40 4.49
C ASP A 42 -3.03 -15.45 3.62
N PHE A 43 -3.16 -15.27 2.30
CA PHE A 43 -2.02 -15.15 1.39
C PHE A 43 -1.16 -13.92 1.68
N MET A 44 -1.76 -12.77 1.98
CA MET A 44 -1.01 -11.55 2.35
C MET A 44 -0.27 -11.69 3.69
N LYS A 45 -0.71 -12.60 4.57
CA LYS A 45 0.02 -12.94 5.80
C LYS A 45 1.19 -13.87 5.56
N ALA A 46 1.05 -14.81 4.63
CA ALA A 46 2.02 -15.88 4.41
C ALA A 46 3.09 -15.53 3.36
N SER A 47 2.83 -14.56 2.48
CA SER A 47 3.66 -14.30 1.31
C SER A 47 4.10 -12.84 1.20
N CYS A 48 5.34 -12.61 0.76
CA CYS A 48 5.86 -11.27 0.47
C CYS A 48 5.26 -10.63 -0.78
N GLN A 49 4.79 -11.46 -1.73
CA GLN A 49 4.15 -11.01 -2.96
C GLN A 49 2.89 -11.84 -3.20
N VAL A 50 1.79 -11.16 -3.54
CA VAL A 50 0.50 -11.78 -3.81
C VAL A 50 -0.07 -11.17 -5.09
N LEU A 51 -0.35 -12.02 -6.08
CA LEU A 51 -1.04 -11.62 -7.30
C LEU A 51 -2.53 -11.92 -7.13
N VAL A 52 -3.36 -10.90 -7.36
CA VAL A 52 -4.81 -11.00 -7.11
C VAL A 52 -5.56 -10.80 -8.41
N LEU A 53 -6.17 -11.88 -8.88
CA LEU A 53 -7.02 -11.87 -10.08
C LEU A 53 -8.47 -12.00 -9.64
N GLY A 54 -9.36 -11.19 -10.23
CA GLY A 54 -10.79 -11.36 -10.03
C GLY A 54 -11.63 -10.21 -10.58
N PRO A 55 -12.94 -10.41 -10.79
CA PRO A 55 -13.83 -9.38 -11.33
C PRO A 55 -13.89 -8.12 -10.48
N ALA A 56 -14.35 -7.02 -11.08
CA ALA A 56 -14.71 -5.80 -10.34
C ALA A 56 -15.76 -6.11 -9.25
N GLY A 57 -15.73 -5.36 -8.15
CA GLY A 57 -16.69 -5.53 -7.04
C GLY A 57 -16.41 -6.69 -6.07
N THR A 58 -15.39 -7.52 -6.30
CA THR A 58 -15.04 -8.65 -5.40
C THR A 58 -14.30 -8.24 -4.11
N GLY A 59 -13.98 -6.95 -3.97
CA GLY A 59 -13.37 -6.39 -2.76
C GLY A 59 -11.85 -6.50 -2.68
N LYS A 60 -11.16 -6.89 -3.77
CA LYS A 60 -9.68 -7.00 -3.81
C LYS A 60 -8.98 -5.79 -3.20
N THR A 61 -9.27 -4.60 -3.73
CA THR A 61 -8.71 -3.32 -3.27
C THR A 61 -9.06 -3.04 -1.81
N TYR A 62 -10.29 -3.33 -1.40
CA TYR A 62 -10.73 -3.14 -0.02
C TYR A 62 -9.95 -4.00 0.97
N VAL A 63 -9.82 -5.31 0.70
CA VAL A 63 -9.11 -6.25 1.57
C VAL A 63 -7.62 -5.89 1.63
N THR A 64 -7.00 -5.61 0.48
CA THR A 64 -5.58 -5.23 0.40
C THR A 64 -5.29 -3.93 1.15
N ALA A 65 -6.09 -2.88 0.94
CA ALA A 65 -5.91 -1.60 1.63
C ALA A 65 -6.20 -1.71 3.13
N THR A 66 -7.17 -2.54 3.52
CA THR A 66 -7.46 -2.84 4.94
C THR A 66 -6.24 -3.49 5.59
N TYR A 67 -5.67 -4.52 4.96
CA TYR A 67 -4.47 -5.18 5.47
C TYR A 67 -3.27 -4.23 5.56
N ALA A 68 -3.04 -3.40 4.52
CA ALA A 68 -2.00 -2.38 4.54
C ALA A 68 -2.17 -1.38 5.69
N SER A 69 -3.40 -0.94 5.97
CA SER A 69 -3.70 -0.06 7.10
C SER A 69 -3.38 -0.72 8.44
N ASP A 70 -3.70 -2.00 8.62
CA ASP A 70 -3.39 -2.74 9.84
C ASP A 70 -1.88 -2.83 10.08
N LEU A 71 -1.11 -3.17 9.05
CA LEU A 71 0.35 -3.18 9.13
C LEU A 71 0.91 -1.80 9.47
N TYR A 72 0.38 -0.73 8.86
CA TYR A 72 0.85 0.63 9.09
C TYR A 72 0.51 1.13 10.50
N ILE A 73 -0.73 0.93 10.94
CA ILE A 73 -1.23 1.30 12.28
C ILE A 73 -0.40 0.60 13.35
N THR A 74 -0.17 -0.71 13.20
CA THR A 74 0.61 -1.54 14.13
C THR A 74 2.13 -1.34 14.00
N LYS A 75 2.58 -0.39 13.14
CA LYS A 75 3.99 -0.07 12.90
C LYS A 75 4.81 -1.27 12.41
N GLN A 76 4.16 -2.21 11.72
CA GLN A 76 4.84 -3.30 11.05
C GLN A 76 5.52 -2.78 9.78
N ILE A 77 4.88 -1.87 9.05
CA ILE A 77 5.44 -1.13 7.91
C ILE A 77 5.54 0.37 8.23
N ASP A 78 6.41 1.07 7.52
CA ASP A 78 6.63 2.52 7.64
C ASP A 78 6.06 3.32 6.45
N LYS A 79 5.73 2.62 5.34
CA LYS A 79 5.27 3.25 4.11
C LYS A 79 4.23 2.40 3.37
N ILE A 80 3.22 3.06 2.80
CA ILE A 80 2.28 2.51 1.82
C ILE A 80 2.53 3.21 0.49
N VAL A 81 2.75 2.46 -0.58
CA VAL A 81 2.89 3.00 -1.94
C VAL A 81 1.72 2.51 -2.79
N ILE A 82 1.01 3.43 -3.42
CA ILE A 82 -0.10 3.17 -4.31
C ILE A 82 0.37 3.54 -5.71
N THR A 83 0.40 2.55 -6.59
CA THR A 83 0.87 2.74 -7.95
C THR A 83 -0.01 2.05 -8.96
N ARG A 84 -0.04 2.60 -10.17
CA ARG A 84 -0.86 2.11 -11.27
C ARG A 84 -0.06 2.24 -12.57
N PRO A 85 -0.06 1.25 -13.47
CA PRO A 85 0.49 1.40 -14.79
C PRO A 85 -0.32 2.47 -15.54
N HIS A 86 0.38 3.38 -16.21
CA HIS A 86 -0.27 4.39 -17.01
C HIS A 86 -0.83 3.74 -18.28
N VAL A 87 -2.15 3.84 -18.49
CA VAL A 87 -2.78 3.44 -19.75
C VAL A 87 -3.03 4.70 -20.56
N SER A 88 -2.17 4.94 -21.53
CA SER A 88 -2.32 6.02 -22.49
C SER A 88 -3.45 5.68 -23.47
N VAL A 89 -4.70 5.94 -23.08
CA VAL A 89 -5.80 6.01 -24.05
C VAL A 89 -5.73 7.37 -24.74
N GLY A 90 -4.78 7.51 -25.68
CA GLY A 90 -4.73 8.63 -26.63
C GLY A 90 -4.26 10.00 -26.13
N ARG A 91 -3.98 10.20 -24.82
CA ARG A 91 -3.33 11.42 -24.30
C ARG A 91 -2.42 11.07 -23.12
N ASP A 92 -1.20 11.60 -23.13
CA ASP A 92 -0.31 11.60 -21.96
C ASP A 92 -1.02 12.21 -20.74
N ILE A 93 -0.63 11.82 -19.52
CA ILE A 93 -0.98 12.50 -18.24
C ILE A 93 -0.66 14.03 -18.29
N GLY A 94 -0.02 14.50 -19.36
CA GLY A 94 0.28 15.89 -19.66
C GLY A 94 -0.89 16.85 -19.70
N PHE A 95 -2.16 16.40 -19.73
CA PHE A 95 -3.30 17.33 -19.91
C PHE A 95 -4.08 17.72 -18.64
N LEU A 96 -3.86 17.08 -17.49
CA LEU A 96 -4.41 17.59 -16.23
C LEU A 96 -3.48 18.70 -15.70
N PRO A 97 -3.96 19.92 -15.43
CA PRO A 97 -3.16 20.91 -14.71
C PRO A 97 -2.93 20.42 -13.27
N GLY A 98 -1.75 20.67 -12.70
CA GLY A 98 -1.44 20.31 -11.32
C GLY A 98 -0.16 19.52 -11.11
N THR A 99 0.16 19.25 -9.85
CA THR A 99 1.28 18.42 -9.41
C THR A 99 1.08 16.96 -9.84
N LEU A 100 2.15 16.17 -9.87
CA LEU A 100 2.03 14.74 -10.19
C LEU A 100 1.08 14.04 -9.22
N GLU A 101 1.19 14.37 -7.94
CA GLU A 101 0.36 13.87 -6.86
C GLU A 101 -1.13 14.17 -7.12
N GLU A 102 -1.47 15.41 -7.49
CA GLU A 102 -2.84 15.80 -7.86
C GLU A 102 -3.37 15.00 -9.06
N LYS A 103 -2.51 14.72 -10.06
CA LYS A 103 -2.88 13.88 -11.21
C LYS A 103 -3.08 12.42 -10.82
N THR A 104 -2.36 11.94 -9.79
CA THR A 104 -2.48 10.56 -9.31
C THR A 104 -3.66 10.32 -8.37
N TYR A 105 -4.10 11.38 -7.69
CA TYR A 105 -5.11 11.30 -6.64
C TYR A 105 -6.41 10.60 -7.08
N PRO A 106 -7.01 10.88 -8.26
CA PRO A 106 -8.31 10.32 -8.63
C PRO A 106 -8.35 8.79 -8.69
N TRP A 107 -7.29 8.14 -9.19
CA TRP A 107 -7.24 6.67 -9.26
C TRP A 107 -6.77 6.03 -7.96
N ALA A 108 -6.14 6.78 -7.06
CA ALA A 108 -5.76 6.31 -5.73
C ALA A 108 -6.92 6.36 -4.72
N LEU A 109 -7.98 7.13 -5.00
CA LEU A 109 -9.14 7.33 -4.12
C LEU A 109 -9.72 6.02 -3.51
N PRO A 110 -9.93 4.92 -4.27
CA PRO A 110 -10.48 3.70 -3.67
C PRO A 110 -9.62 3.11 -2.55
N VAL A 111 -8.31 3.26 -2.63
CA VAL A 111 -7.38 2.85 -1.57
C VAL A 111 -7.40 3.87 -0.44
N LEU A 112 -7.31 5.16 -0.76
CA LEU A 112 -7.30 6.24 0.24
C LEU A 112 -8.55 6.23 1.12
N ASP A 113 -9.73 6.01 0.56
CA ASP A 113 -10.98 5.94 1.32
C ASP A 113 -10.96 4.82 2.36
N VAL A 114 -10.35 3.69 2.02
CA VAL A 114 -10.18 2.57 2.96
C VAL A 114 -9.15 2.92 4.04
N LEU A 115 -8.03 3.53 3.67
CA LEU A 115 -7.04 4.00 4.65
C LEU A 115 -7.67 5.00 5.62
N VAL A 116 -8.46 5.95 5.12
CA VAL A 116 -9.14 6.98 5.91
C VAL A 116 -10.16 6.35 6.85
N ARG A 117 -10.90 5.34 6.39
CA ARG A 117 -11.86 4.61 7.21
C ARG A 117 -11.20 3.93 8.42
N HIS A 118 -9.98 3.39 8.25
CA HIS A 118 -9.28 2.65 9.31
C HIS A 118 -8.35 3.51 10.16
N MET A 119 -7.74 4.54 9.58
CA MET A 119 -6.71 5.37 10.23
C MET A 119 -7.20 6.76 10.62
N GLY A 120 -8.35 7.19 10.08
CA GLY A 120 -8.85 8.56 10.16
C GLY A 120 -8.20 9.49 9.13
N ARG A 121 -8.96 10.50 8.69
CA ARG A 121 -8.54 11.50 7.69
C ARG A 121 -7.20 12.16 8.05
N GLY A 122 -7.08 12.71 9.25
CA GLY A 122 -5.87 13.43 9.67
C GLY A 122 -4.60 12.57 9.66
N SER A 123 -4.70 11.28 9.98
CA SER A 123 -3.57 10.35 9.90
C SER A 123 -3.14 10.10 8.46
N VAL A 124 -4.10 9.95 7.54
CA VAL A 124 -3.82 9.74 6.12
C VAL A 124 -3.23 10.99 5.50
N ASP A 125 -3.81 12.16 5.76
CA ASP A 125 -3.31 13.44 5.23
C ASP A 125 -1.88 13.73 5.72
N THR A 126 -1.61 13.45 7.01
CA THR A 126 -0.25 13.54 7.57
C THR A 126 0.69 12.53 6.91
N GLY A 127 0.21 11.30 6.68
CA GLY A 127 0.98 10.26 5.99
C GLY A 127 1.33 10.65 4.56
N ILE A 128 0.41 11.27 3.83
CA ILE A 128 0.63 11.79 2.48
C ILE A 128 1.65 12.93 2.52
N LYS A 129 1.44 13.92 3.39
CA LYS A 129 2.34 15.08 3.53
C LYS A 129 3.78 14.68 3.88
N ASN A 130 3.95 13.65 4.71
CA ASN A 130 5.26 13.13 5.11
C ASN A 130 5.88 12.14 4.11
N GLY A 131 5.15 11.78 3.03
CA GLY A 131 5.59 10.76 2.07
C GLY A 131 5.57 9.32 2.59
N ASN A 132 4.90 9.07 3.72
CA ASN A 132 4.64 7.72 4.25
C ASN A 132 3.49 7.02 3.51
N ILE A 133 2.55 7.77 2.95
CA ILE A 133 1.53 7.26 2.03
C ILE A 133 1.77 7.96 0.71
N GLU A 134 2.21 7.21 -0.29
CA GLU A 134 2.71 7.78 -1.54
C GLU A 134 1.88 7.28 -2.72
N MET A 135 1.54 8.18 -3.63
CA MET A 135 0.84 7.85 -4.87
C MET A 135 1.72 8.28 -6.04
N ALA A 136 2.10 7.34 -6.89
CA ALA A 136 2.92 7.66 -8.06
C ALA A 136 2.70 6.64 -9.19
N PRO A 137 2.82 7.04 -10.46
CA PRO A 137 2.72 6.13 -11.58
C PRO A 137 3.80 5.04 -11.54
N LEU A 138 3.49 3.87 -12.09
CA LEU A 138 4.41 2.71 -12.08
C LEU A 138 5.77 3.02 -12.73
N ALA A 139 5.78 3.89 -13.75
CA ALA A 139 7.00 4.31 -14.45
C ALA A 139 8.05 4.97 -13.53
N LEU A 140 7.61 5.61 -12.45
CA LEU A 140 8.51 6.27 -11.49
C LEU A 140 9.04 5.33 -10.41
N MET A 141 8.64 4.05 -10.44
CA MET A 141 9.11 3.06 -9.47
C MET A 141 10.50 2.53 -9.82
N ARG A 142 10.93 2.66 -11.08
CA ARG A 142 12.23 2.15 -11.56
C ARG A 142 13.38 2.83 -10.81
N GLY A 143 14.33 2.01 -10.32
CA GLY A 143 15.52 2.49 -9.63
C GLY A 143 15.30 2.93 -8.18
N ARG A 144 14.08 2.75 -7.63
CA ARG A 144 13.79 3.04 -6.23
C ARG A 144 14.02 1.83 -5.35
N SER A 145 14.44 2.10 -4.12
CA SER A 145 14.49 1.12 -3.04
C SER A 145 13.35 1.36 -2.07
N PHE A 146 12.63 0.30 -1.71
CA PHE A 146 11.48 0.35 -0.80
C PHE A 146 11.78 -0.48 0.44
N ASP A 147 12.19 0.18 1.51
CA ASP A 147 12.37 -0.46 2.80
C ASP A 147 11.08 -0.42 3.62
N ASN A 148 10.77 -1.54 4.26
CA ASN A 148 9.63 -1.71 5.16
C ASN A 148 8.31 -1.09 4.62
N SER A 149 8.03 -1.32 3.34
CA SER A 149 6.95 -0.70 2.60
C SER A 149 5.94 -1.76 2.13
N PHE A 150 4.66 -1.39 2.11
CA PHE A 150 3.61 -2.17 1.44
C PHE A 150 3.24 -1.50 0.13
N ILE A 151 3.46 -2.18 -1.00
CA ILE A 151 3.23 -1.64 -2.33
C ILE A 151 1.97 -2.25 -2.92
N ILE A 152 1.01 -1.40 -3.27
CA ILE A 152 -0.23 -1.74 -3.95
C ILE A 152 -0.07 -1.33 -5.40
N VAL A 153 0.02 -2.31 -6.29
CA VAL A 153 -0.01 -2.09 -7.74
C VAL A 153 -1.42 -2.40 -8.22
N ASP A 154 -2.17 -1.36 -8.56
CA ASP A 154 -3.53 -1.53 -9.09
C ASP A 154 -3.50 -1.70 -10.60
N GLU A 155 -4.49 -2.40 -11.15
CA GLU A 155 -4.77 -2.49 -12.59
C GLU A 155 -3.56 -2.99 -13.42
N THR A 156 -2.83 -3.95 -12.86
CA THR A 156 -1.61 -4.56 -13.40
C THR A 156 -1.80 -5.25 -14.75
N GLN A 157 -3.03 -5.62 -15.12
CA GLN A 157 -3.31 -6.21 -16.42
C GLN A 157 -3.00 -5.26 -17.59
N ASN A 158 -2.84 -3.95 -17.32
CA ASN A 158 -2.44 -2.98 -18.33
C ASN A 158 -0.93 -2.81 -18.47
N ILE A 159 -0.12 -3.63 -17.80
CA ILE A 159 1.32 -3.66 -18.01
C ILE A 159 1.60 -4.32 -19.36
N THR A 160 2.13 -3.56 -20.30
CA THR A 160 2.60 -4.05 -21.60
C THR A 160 4.12 -4.16 -21.59
N THR A 161 4.66 -5.02 -22.47
CA THR A 161 6.11 -5.14 -22.72
C THR A 161 6.53 -4.18 -23.82
#